data_AF-A0A0B4D1N7-F1
#
_entry.id   AF-A0A0B4D1N7-F1
#
_cell.length_a   1.000
_cell.length_b   1.000
_cell.length_c   1.000
_cell.angle_alpha   90.00
_cell.angle_beta   90.00
_cell.angle_gamma   90.00
#
_symmetry.space_group_name_H-M   'P 1'
#
loop_
_entity.id
_entity.type
_entity.pdbx_description
1 polymer ?
#
loop_
_entity_poly.entity_id
_entity_poly.type
_entity_poly.pdbx_seq_one_letter_code
_entity_poly.pdbx_strand_id
1 'polypeptide(L)'
;MKNLIIISCIAFFQFCNAQNVFLTKVEKTSDNKDQTLFKIQDEVKKAEYLGEIEVQGYSKDDAAVFSSVYKKAKEIGANAFSLKPFETIDGSTQPFNPSNYRLNLYFISREKLLNQTGYIYLFASSDKEQKISINKKDLILPHRSFFILKPKHEEVYVISTKKLLGSTIKLQPRSNDGNQYFQMSSTKIKSDDSGRGGLNLKSGDIIGLEKSFAEFLSIIYQEVKQSN
;
A
#
# COMPACT_ATOMS: atom_id res chain seq x y z
N MET A 1 -12.03 -42.14 9.97
CA MET A 1 -11.71 -41.20 11.09
C MET A 1 -10.44 -40.39 10.85
N LYS A 2 -9.30 -41.01 10.49
CA LYS A 2 -8.03 -40.31 10.26
C LYS A 2 -8.12 -39.15 9.23
N ASN A 3 -8.85 -39.34 8.14
CA ASN A 3 -9.03 -38.31 7.10
C ASN A 3 -9.92 -37.13 7.55
N LEU A 4 -10.91 -37.38 8.41
CA LEU A 4 -11.77 -36.35 8.99
C LEU A 4 -11.00 -35.47 9.99
N ILE A 5 -10.11 -36.08 10.77
CA ILE A 5 -9.20 -35.36 11.67
C ILE A 5 -8.23 -34.50 10.85
N ILE A 6 -7.67 -35.03 9.76
CA ILE A 6 -6.77 -34.27 8.88
C ILE A 6 -7.49 -33.08 8.23
N ILE A 7 -8.70 -33.26 7.71
CA ILE A 7 -9.51 -32.18 7.13
C ILE A 7 -9.86 -31.13 8.19
N SER A 8 -10.24 -31.56 9.40
CA SER A 8 -10.55 -30.66 10.51
C SER A 8 -9.32 -29.87 10.97
N CYS A 9 -8.14 -30.49 11.03
CA CYS A 9 -6.88 -29.81 11.33
C CYS A 9 -6.51 -28.80 10.24
N ILE A 10 -6.62 -29.18 8.96
CA ILE A 10 -6.35 -28.27 7.84
C ILE A 10 -7.30 -27.06 7.89
N ALA A 11 -8.59 -27.27 8.16
CA ALA A 11 -9.55 -26.18 8.31
C ALA A 11 -9.19 -25.26 9.49
N PHE A 12 -8.80 -25.82 10.65
CA PHE A 12 -8.40 -25.04 11.82
C PHE A 12 -7.17 -24.17 11.57
N PHE A 13 -6.17 -24.68 10.84
CA PHE A 13 -4.97 -23.91 10.46
C PHE A 13 -5.27 -22.72 9.54
N GLN A 14 -6.33 -22.80 8.73
CA GLN A 14 -6.77 -21.66 7.90
C GLN A 14 -7.39 -20.54 8.74
N PHE A 15 -8.05 -20.87 9.87
CA PHE A 15 -8.61 -19.86 10.78
C PHE A 15 -7.56 -19.15 11.64
N CYS A 16 -6.41 -19.79 11.92
CA CYS A 16 -5.37 -19.20 12.78
C CYS A 16 -4.51 -18.11 12.10
N ASN A 17 -4.66 -17.87 10.80
CA ASN A 17 -3.83 -16.92 10.03
C ASN A 17 -4.62 -15.72 9.46
N ALA A 18 -5.80 -15.42 10.00
CA ALA A 18 -6.58 -14.28 9.56
C ALA A 18 -6.13 -12.99 10.28
N GLN A 19 -5.59 -12.03 9.52
CA GLN A 19 -5.51 -10.64 9.98
C GLN A 19 -6.92 -10.04 9.96
N ASN A 20 -7.40 -9.59 11.11
CA ASN A 20 -8.74 -9.06 11.29
C ASN A 20 -8.73 -7.53 11.18
N VAL A 21 -9.79 -6.97 10.60
CA VAL A 21 -9.98 -5.53 10.43
C VAL A 21 -11.31 -5.14 11.06
N PHE A 22 -11.25 -4.32 12.11
CA PHE A 22 -12.41 -3.89 12.88
C PHE A 22 -12.63 -2.39 12.69
N LEU A 23 -13.87 -1.98 12.47
CA LEU A 23 -14.29 -0.58 12.61
C LEU A 23 -14.59 -0.35 14.10
N THR A 24 -13.61 0.13 14.84
CA THR A 24 -13.66 0.20 16.32
C THR A 24 -14.37 1.45 16.82
N LYS A 25 -14.41 2.51 16.01
CA LYS A 25 -15.13 3.74 16.35
C LYS A 25 -15.81 4.32 15.11
N VAL A 26 -17.05 4.76 15.29
CA VAL A 26 -17.78 5.61 14.34
C VAL A 26 -18.21 6.86 15.09
N GLU A 27 -17.60 7.99 14.74
CA GLU A 27 -17.97 9.30 15.26
C GLU A 27 -19.05 9.93 14.37
N LYS A 28 -18.86 9.83 13.05
CA LYS A 28 -19.74 10.40 12.03
C LYS A 28 -19.72 9.56 10.76
N THR A 29 -20.76 9.74 9.95
CA THR A 29 -20.84 9.19 8.59
C THR A 29 -20.94 10.31 7.57
N SER A 30 -20.47 10.06 6.35
CA SER A 30 -20.61 10.96 5.21
C SER A 30 -21.31 10.24 4.06
N ASP A 31 -22.16 10.93 3.29
CA ASP A 31 -22.81 10.39 2.09
C ASP A 31 -21.86 10.33 0.88
N ASN A 32 -20.57 10.53 1.10
CA ASN A 32 -19.54 10.51 0.09
C ASN A 32 -19.45 9.13 -0.62
N LYS A 33 -19.47 9.17 -1.96
CA LYS A 33 -19.42 7.98 -2.84
C LYS A 33 -18.09 7.84 -3.58
N ASP A 34 -17.07 8.62 -3.21
CA ASP A 34 -15.75 8.53 -3.80
C ASP A 34 -15.16 7.13 -3.66
N GLN A 35 -14.59 6.62 -4.76
CA GLN A 35 -13.91 5.32 -4.78
C GLN A 35 -12.49 5.37 -4.20
N THR A 36 -11.99 6.55 -3.83
CA THR A 36 -10.59 6.74 -3.40
C THR A 36 -10.44 6.63 -1.89
N LEU A 37 -9.30 6.13 -1.41
CA LEU A 37 -8.95 6.14 0.01
C LEU A 37 -7.49 6.55 0.15
N PHE A 38 -7.24 7.84 0.40
CA PHE A 38 -5.90 8.40 0.37
C PHE A 38 -5.29 8.59 1.76
N LYS A 39 -3.97 8.41 1.86
CA LYS A 39 -3.22 8.79 3.05
C LYS A 39 -3.15 10.31 3.14
N ILE A 40 -3.43 10.86 4.31
CA ILE A 40 -3.26 12.28 4.61
C ILE A 40 -2.35 12.48 5.82
N GLN A 41 -1.68 13.64 5.88
CA GLN A 41 -0.81 14.02 7.00
C GLN A 41 -1.17 15.42 7.49
N ASP A 42 -0.63 16.46 6.85
CA ASP A 42 -0.94 17.85 7.20
C ASP A 42 -2.38 18.22 6.88
N GLU A 43 -2.99 17.54 5.91
CA GLU A 43 -4.38 17.76 5.51
C GLU A 43 -5.39 17.30 6.56
N VAL A 44 -4.97 16.53 7.57
CA VAL A 44 -5.82 16.13 8.71
C VAL A 44 -6.48 17.36 9.35
N LYS A 45 -5.78 18.50 9.42
CA LYS A 45 -6.32 19.77 9.95
C LYS A 45 -7.50 20.34 9.17
N LYS A 46 -7.69 19.90 7.93
CA LYS A 46 -8.74 20.35 7.00
C LYS A 46 -9.77 19.26 6.71
N ALA A 47 -9.61 18.09 7.30
CA ALA A 47 -10.43 16.90 7.10
C ALA A 47 -11.41 16.73 8.26
N GLU A 48 -12.57 16.16 7.97
CA GLU A 48 -13.56 15.78 8.98
C GLU A 48 -13.25 14.37 9.47
N TYR A 49 -13.06 14.21 10.79
CA TYR A 49 -12.87 12.90 11.41
C TYR A 49 -14.18 12.12 11.44
N LEU A 50 -14.15 10.87 10.98
CA LEU A 50 -15.33 10.01 10.87
C LEU A 50 -15.26 8.80 11.82
N GLY A 51 -14.07 8.25 12.07
CA GLY A 51 -13.96 7.04 12.86
C GLY A 51 -12.56 6.42 12.89
N GLU A 52 -12.51 5.17 13.32
CA GLU A 52 -11.26 4.45 13.55
C GLU A 52 -11.37 3.00 13.11
N ILE A 53 -10.33 2.52 12.43
CA ILE A 53 -10.13 1.10 12.14
C ILE A 53 -8.96 0.58 12.98
N GLU A 54 -9.12 -0.62 13.52
CA GLU A 54 -8.04 -1.39 14.12
C GLU A 54 -7.77 -2.64 13.29
N VAL A 55 -6.50 -2.87 12.97
CA VAL A 55 -6.03 -4.06 12.28
C VAL A 55 -5.24 -4.92 13.26
N GLN A 56 -5.59 -6.21 13.37
CA GLN A 56 -5.01 -7.15 14.33
C GLN A 56 -4.57 -8.46 13.67
N GLY A 57 -3.39 -8.95 14.04
CA GLY A 57 -2.80 -10.18 13.51
C GLY A 57 -1.90 -9.94 12.28
N TYR A 58 -1.23 -10.98 11.80
CA TYR A 58 -0.31 -10.89 10.67
C TYR A 58 -0.92 -11.51 9.41
N SER A 59 -0.74 -10.85 8.26
CA SER A 59 -1.05 -11.40 6.94
C SER A 59 0.12 -11.17 5.98
N LYS A 60 0.28 -12.07 5.00
CA LYS A 60 1.16 -11.87 3.83
C LYS A 60 0.41 -11.28 2.63
N ASP A 61 -0.91 -11.34 2.66
CA ASP A 61 -1.79 -10.84 1.60
C ASP A 61 -2.24 -9.41 1.92
N ASP A 62 -1.35 -8.44 1.64
CA ASP A 62 -1.62 -7.02 1.91
C ASP A 62 -2.81 -6.49 1.08
N ALA A 63 -3.11 -7.11 -0.07
CA ALA A 63 -4.24 -6.73 -0.90
C ALA A 63 -5.57 -7.13 -0.24
N ALA A 64 -5.66 -8.33 0.36
CA ALA A 64 -6.83 -8.75 1.12
C ALA A 64 -7.07 -7.88 2.36
N VAL A 65 -5.98 -7.49 3.05
CA VAL A 65 -6.03 -6.60 4.22
C VAL A 65 -6.50 -5.21 3.80
N PHE A 66 -5.91 -4.65 2.75
CA PHE A 66 -6.34 -3.37 2.20
C PHE A 66 -7.80 -3.41 1.74
N SER A 67 -8.25 -4.47 1.08
CA SER A 67 -9.65 -4.62 0.67
C SER A 67 -10.61 -4.56 1.86
N SER A 68 -10.21 -5.16 2.99
CA SER A 68 -11.01 -5.13 4.23
C SER A 68 -11.02 -3.74 4.87
N VAL A 69 -9.85 -3.10 4.97
CA VAL A 69 -9.73 -1.70 5.44
C VAL A 69 -10.56 -0.77 4.57
N TYR A 70 -10.45 -0.90 3.25
CA TYR A 70 -11.17 -0.11 2.27
C TYR A 70 -12.68 -0.26 2.45
N LYS A 71 -13.20 -1.49 2.50
CA LYS A 71 -14.63 -1.74 2.70
C LYS A 71 -15.14 -1.07 3.98
N LYS A 72 -14.42 -1.24 5.10
CA LYS A 72 -14.78 -0.61 6.39
C LYS A 72 -14.73 0.91 6.36
N ALA A 73 -13.75 1.49 5.67
CA ALA A 73 -13.69 2.94 5.48
C ALA A 73 -14.89 3.45 4.67
N LYS A 74 -15.30 2.70 3.64
CA LYS A 74 -16.43 3.05 2.77
C LYS A 74 -17.79 2.89 3.44
N GLU A 75 -17.92 1.98 4.42
CA GLU A 75 -19.15 1.86 5.23
C GLU A 75 -19.55 3.18 5.92
N ILE A 76 -18.58 4.06 6.21
CA ILE A 76 -18.84 5.37 6.85
C ILE A 76 -18.58 6.58 5.94
N GLY A 77 -18.30 6.36 4.65
CA GLY A 77 -18.05 7.42 3.67
C GLY A 77 -16.65 8.04 3.70
N ALA A 78 -15.68 7.42 4.38
CA ALA A 78 -14.32 7.95 4.44
C ALA A 78 -13.62 7.87 3.07
N ASN A 79 -12.89 8.92 2.70
CA ASN A 79 -12.01 8.95 1.51
C ASN A 79 -10.55 9.24 1.85
N ALA A 80 -10.22 9.40 3.12
CA ALA A 80 -8.86 9.56 3.58
C ALA A 80 -8.60 8.84 4.92
N PHE A 81 -7.33 8.58 5.20
CA PHE A 81 -6.89 7.95 6.42
C PHE A 81 -5.52 8.46 6.88
N SER A 82 -5.23 8.31 8.18
CA SER A 82 -3.90 8.52 8.75
C SER A 82 -3.58 7.44 9.79
N LEU A 83 -2.30 7.15 9.99
CA LEU A 83 -1.86 6.23 11.02
C LEU A 83 -2.09 6.87 12.41
N LYS A 84 -2.75 6.12 13.29
CA LYS A 84 -2.87 6.45 14.71
C LYS A 84 -1.86 5.58 15.48
N PRO A 85 -0.77 6.16 16.01
CA PRO A 85 0.20 5.39 16.80
C PRO A 85 -0.44 4.88 18.09
N PHE A 86 0.03 3.73 18.58
CA PHE A 86 -0.29 3.30 19.94
C PHE A 86 0.55 4.10 20.93
N GLU A 87 -0.01 4.39 22.09
CA GLU A 87 0.69 5.05 23.19
C GLU A 87 1.11 4.00 24.23
N THR A 88 2.25 4.23 24.87
CA THR A 88 2.71 3.52 26.08
C THR A 88 2.06 4.13 27.33
N ILE A 89 2.27 3.52 28.49
CA ILE A 89 1.72 4.00 29.78
C ILE A 89 2.24 5.42 30.12
N ASP A 90 3.45 5.77 29.66
CA ASP A 90 4.05 7.10 29.86
C ASP A 90 3.63 8.13 28.79
N GLY A 91 2.74 7.76 27.86
CA GLY A 91 2.25 8.63 26.79
C GLY A 91 3.17 8.76 25.58
N SER A 92 4.31 8.06 25.55
CA SER A 92 5.16 8.00 24.36
C SER A 92 4.58 7.09 23.27
N THR A 93 4.96 7.34 22.02
CA THR A 93 4.46 6.53 20.89
C THR A 93 5.21 5.21 20.79
N GLN A 94 4.47 4.11 20.68
CA GLN A 94 5.04 2.80 20.40
C GLN A 94 5.58 2.73 18.96
N PRO A 95 6.65 1.95 18.73
CA PRO A 95 7.10 1.63 17.38
C PRO A 95 5.96 1.02 16.55
N PHE A 96 5.92 1.36 15.27
CA PHE A 96 4.93 0.81 14.35
C PHE A 96 5.03 -0.72 14.28
N ASN A 97 3.88 -1.40 14.40
CA ASN A 97 3.77 -2.84 14.27
C ASN A 97 2.87 -3.20 13.08
N PRO A 98 3.39 -3.80 11.99
CA PRO A 98 2.58 -4.16 10.83
C PRO A 98 1.51 -5.23 11.12
N SER A 99 1.61 -5.92 12.26
CA SER A 99 0.60 -6.88 12.70
C SER A 99 -0.48 -6.25 13.59
N ASN A 100 -0.24 -5.06 14.15
CA ASN A 100 -1.21 -4.39 15.03
C ASN A 100 -1.09 -2.88 14.86
N TYR A 101 -2.06 -2.26 14.21
CA TYR A 101 -2.07 -0.81 13.98
C TYR A 101 -3.48 -0.25 13.90
N ARG A 102 -3.60 1.06 14.11
CA ARG A 102 -4.86 1.80 14.04
C ARG A 102 -4.80 2.87 12.97
N LEU A 103 -5.91 3.05 12.28
CA LEU A 103 -6.08 4.09 11.27
C LEU A 103 -7.23 4.99 11.68
N ASN A 104 -6.98 6.30 11.71
CA ASN A 104 -8.06 7.28 11.75
C ASN A 104 -8.64 7.43 10.34
N LEU A 105 -9.96 7.53 10.27
CA LEU A 105 -10.70 7.69 9.02
C LEU A 105 -11.28 9.09 8.91
N TYR A 106 -11.22 9.64 7.70
CA TYR A 106 -11.63 11.01 7.43
C TYR A 106 -12.41 11.14 6.14
N PHE A 107 -13.23 12.19 6.09
CA PHE A 107 -13.69 12.80 4.85
C PHE A 107 -12.88 14.08 4.59
N ILE A 108 -12.38 14.22 3.37
CA ILE A 108 -11.74 15.44 2.89
C ILE A 108 -12.20 15.74 1.47
N SER A 109 -12.47 17.00 1.17
CA SER A 109 -12.83 17.40 -0.19
C SER A 109 -11.61 17.46 -1.10
N ARG A 110 -11.82 17.20 -2.39
CA ARG A 110 -10.73 16.99 -3.36
C ARG A 110 -9.78 18.19 -3.47
N GLU A 111 -10.32 19.40 -3.39
CA GLU A 111 -9.57 20.65 -3.46
C GLU A 111 -8.64 20.88 -2.26
N LYS A 112 -8.80 20.12 -1.18
CA LYS A 112 -7.97 20.22 0.04
C LYS A 112 -6.83 19.19 0.08
N LEU A 113 -6.77 18.26 -0.87
CA LEU A 113 -5.69 17.26 -0.97
C LEU A 113 -4.41 17.92 -1.52
N LEU A 114 -3.29 17.77 -0.80
CA LEU A 114 -2.01 18.40 -1.17
C LEU A 114 -1.04 17.44 -1.90
N ASN A 115 -1.39 16.16 -1.99
CA ASN A 115 -0.48 15.06 -2.35
C ASN A 115 -0.18 14.89 -3.85
N GLN A 116 0.48 15.86 -4.46
CA GLN A 116 1.08 15.72 -5.79
C GLN A 116 2.53 16.24 -5.79
N THR A 117 3.47 15.39 -5.38
CA THR A 117 4.91 15.71 -5.40
C THR A 117 5.60 15.26 -6.68
N GLY A 118 4.92 14.49 -7.53
CA GLY A 118 5.46 13.90 -8.75
C GLY A 118 6.56 12.87 -8.50
N TYR A 119 6.57 12.25 -7.32
CA TYR A 119 7.60 11.27 -6.96
C TYR A 119 7.25 9.88 -7.47
N ILE A 120 8.28 9.05 -7.69
CA ILE A 120 8.12 7.64 -8.04
C ILE A 120 8.38 6.80 -6.79
N TYR A 121 7.42 5.95 -6.43
CA TYR A 121 7.52 5.03 -5.30
C TYR A 121 7.71 3.61 -5.83
N LEU A 122 8.76 2.94 -5.34
CA LEU A 122 9.13 1.58 -5.72
C LEU A 122 9.01 0.66 -4.51
N PHE A 123 8.01 -0.22 -4.49
CA PHE A 123 7.73 -1.15 -3.40
C PHE A 123 8.33 -2.52 -3.68
N ALA A 124 8.92 -3.16 -2.67
CA ALA A 124 9.20 -4.59 -2.71
C ALA A 124 8.00 -5.40 -2.22
N SER A 125 7.76 -6.58 -2.80
CA SER A 125 6.72 -7.50 -2.29
C SER A 125 6.92 -7.88 -0.82
N SER A 126 5.86 -8.35 -0.16
CA SER A 126 5.90 -8.85 1.22
C SER A 126 6.69 -10.16 1.39
N ASP A 127 6.91 -10.90 0.30
CA ASP A 127 7.47 -12.25 0.33
C ASP A 127 9.00 -12.28 0.42
N LYS A 128 9.69 -11.44 -0.35
CA LYS A 128 11.16 -11.49 -0.47
C LYS A 128 11.75 -10.15 -0.91
N GLU A 129 13.04 -9.99 -0.58
CA GLU A 129 13.84 -8.87 -1.08
C GLU A 129 13.86 -8.80 -2.61
N GLN A 130 13.96 -7.59 -3.13
CA GLN A 130 14.04 -7.33 -4.56
C GLN A 130 15.33 -6.56 -4.86
N LYS A 131 16.16 -7.16 -5.72
CA LYS A 131 17.30 -6.47 -6.31
C LYS A 131 16.79 -5.70 -7.53
N ILE A 132 16.94 -4.40 -7.49
CA ILE A 132 16.59 -3.52 -8.60
C ILE A 132 17.79 -2.70 -9.06
N SER A 133 17.68 -2.12 -10.24
CA SER A 133 18.62 -1.15 -10.78
C SER A 133 17.87 0.11 -11.20
N ILE A 134 18.37 1.27 -10.82
CA ILE A 134 17.85 2.58 -11.25
C ILE A 134 18.99 3.28 -11.96
N ASN A 135 18.85 3.56 -13.27
CA ASN A 135 19.91 4.16 -14.09
C ASN A 135 21.26 3.44 -13.93
N LYS A 136 21.23 2.10 -13.97
CA LYS A 136 22.37 1.18 -13.79
C LYS A 136 22.99 1.16 -12.38
N LYS A 137 22.44 1.90 -11.41
CA LYS A 137 22.83 1.83 -10.01
C LYS A 137 21.96 0.80 -9.30
N ASP A 138 22.60 -0.18 -8.69
CA ASP A 138 21.89 -1.25 -8.00
C ASP A 138 21.38 -0.79 -6.63
N LEU A 139 20.21 -1.29 -6.26
CA LEU A 139 19.57 -1.10 -4.96
C LEU A 139 18.92 -2.41 -4.53
N ILE A 140 19.12 -2.77 -3.27
CA ILE A 140 18.41 -3.91 -2.64
C ILE A 140 17.27 -3.32 -1.83
N LEU A 141 16.05 -3.68 -2.18
CA LEU A 141 14.86 -3.40 -1.39
C LEU A 141 14.57 -4.63 -0.51
N PRO A 142 14.68 -4.55 0.83
CA PRO A 142 14.20 -5.59 1.72
C PRO A 142 12.72 -5.94 1.47
N HIS A 143 12.26 -7.09 1.96
CA HIS A 143 10.82 -7.36 1.94
C HIS A 143 10.06 -6.28 2.72
N ARG A 144 8.80 -6.00 2.35
CA ARG A 144 7.95 -4.98 3.01
C ARG A 144 8.65 -3.61 3.15
N SER A 145 9.36 -3.20 2.11
CA SER A 145 10.02 -1.91 2.05
C SER A 145 9.67 -1.16 0.77
N PHE A 146 9.94 0.13 0.75
CA PHE A 146 9.81 0.94 -0.45
C PHE A 146 10.92 1.99 -0.55
N PHE A 147 11.15 2.49 -1.77
CA PHE A 147 12.09 3.57 -2.06
C PHE A 147 11.37 4.71 -2.79
N ILE A 148 11.69 5.95 -2.41
CA ILE A 148 11.15 7.14 -3.08
C ILE A 148 12.24 7.72 -3.99
N LEU A 149 11.99 7.66 -5.29
CA LEU A 149 12.78 8.36 -6.29
C LEU A 149 12.17 9.74 -6.54
N LYS A 150 12.98 10.78 -6.29
CA LYS A 150 12.63 12.17 -6.59
C LYS A 150 13.16 12.53 -7.98
N PRO A 151 12.30 12.54 -9.02
CA PRO A 151 12.78 12.75 -10.37
C PRO A 151 13.30 14.19 -10.56
N LYS A 152 14.38 14.31 -11.31
CA LYS A 152 14.86 15.59 -11.83
C LYS A 152 14.16 15.91 -13.14
N HIS A 153 14.01 17.20 -13.42
CA HIS A 153 13.37 17.67 -14.65
C HIS A 153 14.06 17.07 -15.88
N GLU A 154 13.26 16.60 -16.84
CA GLU A 154 13.69 16.01 -18.12
C GLU A 154 14.55 14.73 -18.04
N GLU A 155 14.86 14.21 -16.85
CA GLU A 155 15.64 12.99 -16.70
C GLU A 155 14.78 11.74 -17.00
N VAL A 156 15.33 10.84 -17.83
CA VAL A 156 14.73 9.52 -18.09
C VAL A 156 15.30 8.52 -17.09
N TYR A 157 14.42 7.90 -16.32
CA TYR A 157 14.74 6.85 -15.37
C TYR A 157 14.48 5.48 -15.97
N VAL A 158 15.52 4.65 -16.03
CA VAL A 158 15.45 3.24 -16.39
C VAL A 158 15.49 2.42 -15.12
N ILE A 159 14.36 1.81 -14.76
CA ILE A 159 14.24 0.99 -13.55
C ILE A 159 14.11 -0.46 -13.97
N SER A 160 14.93 -1.36 -13.42
CA SER A 160 14.84 -2.79 -13.69
C SER A 160 14.88 -3.67 -12.46
N THR A 161 14.24 -4.84 -12.50
CA THR A 161 14.36 -5.92 -11.49
C THR A 161 15.52 -6.87 -11.77
N LYS A 162 16.37 -6.55 -12.75
CA LYS A 162 17.54 -7.34 -13.19
C LYS A 162 17.26 -8.80 -13.57
N LYS A 163 15.99 -9.18 -13.76
CA LYS A 163 15.53 -10.50 -14.21
C LYS A 163 15.39 -10.53 -15.74
N LEU A 164 14.91 -11.64 -16.30
CA LEU A 164 14.63 -11.78 -17.74
C LEU A 164 13.38 -10.96 -18.16
N LEU A 165 13.13 -10.89 -19.49
CA LEU A 165 12.00 -10.24 -20.19
C LEU A 165 10.87 -9.67 -19.31
N GLY A 166 10.65 -8.34 -19.39
CA GLY A 166 9.65 -7.61 -18.62
C GLY A 166 10.19 -6.93 -17.36
N SER A 167 11.46 -7.18 -17.05
CA SER A 167 12.15 -6.67 -15.87
C SER A 167 12.47 -5.17 -15.91
N THR A 168 12.04 -4.36 -16.88
CA THR A 168 12.50 -2.97 -17.03
C THR A 168 11.36 -2.03 -17.44
N ILE A 169 11.25 -0.88 -16.77
CA ILE A 169 10.40 0.25 -17.17
C ILE A 169 11.27 1.48 -17.43
N LYS A 170 10.82 2.36 -18.33
CA LYS A 170 11.41 3.68 -18.57
C LYS A 170 10.38 4.74 -18.21
N LEU A 171 10.74 5.65 -17.31
CA LEU A 171 9.88 6.72 -16.83
C LEU A 171 10.54 8.07 -17.09
N GLN A 172 9.75 9.04 -17.53
CA GLN A 172 10.18 10.43 -17.63
C GLN A 172 9.08 11.30 -17.01
N PRO A 173 9.07 11.45 -15.67
CA PRO A 173 8.03 12.19 -14.98
C PRO A 173 8.03 13.66 -15.40
N ARG A 174 6.85 14.19 -15.73
CA ARG A 174 6.63 15.62 -15.97
C ARG A 174 6.30 16.31 -14.64
N SER A 175 6.52 17.62 -14.58
CA SER A 175 6.30 18.42 -13.36
C SER A 175 4.86 18.41 -12.83
N ASN A 176 3.89 18.01 -13.67
CA ASN A 176 2.47 17.90 -13.31
C ASN A 176 2.00 16.44 -13.19
N ASP A 177 2.88 15.45 -13.40
CA ASP A 177 2.51 14.06 -13.19
C ASP A 177 2.37 13.86 -11.68
N GLY A 178 1.21 13.38 -11.23
CA GLY A 178 1.05 12.97 -9.84
C GLY A 178 2.06 11.86 -9.47
N ASN A 179 2.09 11.50 -8.20
CA ASN A 179 2.95 10.40 -7.76
C ASN A 179 2.67 9.11 -8.54
N GLN A 180 3.73 8.42 -8.92
CA GLN A 180 3.67 7.15 -9.63
C GLN A 180 4.09 6.03 -8.69
N TYR A 181 3.38 4.91 -8.71
CA TYR A 181 3.56 3.83 -7.75
C TYR A 181 3.78 2.50 -8.47
N PHE A 182 4.85 1.80 -8.14
CA PHE A 182 5.19 0.51 -8.75
C PHE A 182 5.59 -0.50 -7.70
N GLN A 183 5.15 -1.75 -7.86
CA GLN A 183 5.59 -2.88 -7.06
C GLN A 183 6.52 -3.78 -7.87
N MET A 184 7.68 -4.07 -7.29
CA MET A 184 8.64 -5.03 -7.77
C MET A 184 8.25 -6.40 -7.23
N SER A 185 7.90 -7.30 -8.13
CA SER A 185 7.50 -8.66 -7.80
C SER A 185 8.51 -9.67 -8.32
N SER A 186 8.51 -10.85 -7.72
CA SER A 186 8.91 -12.04 -8.47
C SER A 186 7.68 -12.70 -9.02
N THR A 187 7.49 -12.57 -10.33
CA THR A 187 6.88 -13.59 -11.18
C THR A 187 5.77 -14.40 -10.49
N LYS A 188 4.60 -13.78 -10.30
CA LYS A 188 3.35 -14.51 -10.08
C LYS A 188 2.52 -14.37 -11.36
N ILE A 189 2.55 -15.41 -12.18
CA ILE A 189 1.73 -15.51 -13.39
C ILE A 189 0.26 -15.56 -12.95
N LYS A 190 -0.53 -14.58 -13.34
CA LYS A 190 -2.00 -14.63 -13.27
C LYS A 190 -2.58 -14.16 -14.60
N SER A 191 -3.63 -14.86 -15.05
CA SER A 191 -4.37 -14.61 -16.28
C SER A 191 -4.96 -13.18 -16.34
N ASP A 192 -5.25 -12.74 -17.56
CA ASP A 192 -5.82 -11.44 -17.89
C ASP A 192 -7.35 -11.57 -18.08
N ASP A 193 -8.12 -10.76 -17.35
CA ASP A 193 -9.59 -10.78 -17.38
C ASP A 193 -10.19 -9.42 -17.81
N SER A 194 -9.40 -8.45 -18.32
CA SER A 194 -9.86 -7.04 -18.32
C SER A 194 -10.61 -6.52 -19.54
N GLY A 195 -10.68 -7.21 -20.69
CA GLY A 195 -11.70 -7.01 -21.74
C GLY A 195 -12.03 -5.60 -22.27
N ARG A 196 -11.30 -4.53 -21.92
CA ARG A 196 -11.56 -3.14 -22.36
C ARG A 196 -10.26 -2.37 -22.57
N GLY A 197 -10.12 -1.76 -23.75
CA GLY A 197 -8.92 -1.06 -24.23
C GLY A 197 -8.56 0.20 -23.45
N GLY A 198 -7.79 0.02 -22.37
CA GLY A 198 -6.89 1.00 -21.77
C GLY A 198 -5.55 0.32 -21.52
N LEU A 199 -4.44 1.06 -21.58
CA LEU A 199 -3.07 0.53 -21.49
C LEU A 199 -2.90 -0.52 -20.37
N ASN A 200 -2.80 -1.79 -20.76
CA ASN A 200 -2.39 -2.90 -19.91
C ASN A 200 -0.85 -2.98 -19.95
N LEU A 201 -0.17 -2.51 -18.91
CA LEU A 201 1.26 -2.79 -18.70
C LEU A 201 1.40 -3.92 -17.67
N LYS A 202 1.18 -5.17 -18.11
CA LYS A 202 1.79 -6.33 -17.47
C LYS A 202 3.14 -6.56 -18.14
N SER A 203 4.22 -6.00 -17.60
CA SER A 203 5.57 -6.51 -17.84
C SER A 203 5.99 -7.27 -16.59
N GLY A 204 6.13 -8.60 -16.70
CA GLY A 204 6.48 -9.49 -15.59
C GLY A 204 7.58 -8.89 -14.71
N ASP A 205 7.38 -8.95 -13.40
CA ASP A 205 8.22 -8.43 -12.32
C ASP A 205 8.06 -6.94 -11.94
N ILE A 206 7.46 -6.07 -12.75
CA ILE A 206 7.13 -4.68 -12.35
C ILE A 206 5.64 -4.38 -12.60
N ILE A 207 4.91 -4.04 -11.54
CA ILE A 207 3.46 -3.86 -11.57
C ILE A 207 3.12 -2.43 -11.16
N GLY A 208 2.31 -1.71 -11.93
CA GLY A 208 1.75 -0.41 -11.51
C GLY A 208 0.73 -0.60 -10.39
N LEU A 209 0.80 0.24 -9.36
CA LEU A 209 -0.13 0.22 -8.24
C LEU A 209 -1.15 1.36 -8.33
N GLU A 210 -2.39 1.07 -7.96
CA GLU A 210 -3.39 2.10 -7.70
C GLU A 210 -2.99 2.91 -6.45
N LYS A 211 -3.25 4.22 -6.49
CA LYS A 211 -2.77 5.18 -5.49
C LYS A 211 -3.23 4.86 -4.07
N SER A 212 -4.51 4.54 -3.87
CA SER A 212 -5.07 4.21 -2.56
C SER A 212 -4.36 3.01 -1.94
N PHE A 213 -4.13 1.96 -2.75
CA PHE A 213 -3.38 0.79 -2.28
C PHE A 213 -1.91 1.11 -1.99
N ALA A 214 -1.22 1.84 -2.87
CA ALA A 214 0.18 2.21 -2.67
C ALA A 214 0.39 3.09 -1.43
N GLU A 215 -0.51 4.04 -1.20
CA GLU A 215 -0.47 4.90 0.00
C GLU A 215 -0.72 4.11 1.27
N PHE A 216 -1.59 3.08 1.22
CA PHE A 216 -1.73 2.12 2.31
C PHE A 216 -0.43 1.32 2.54
N LEU A 217 0.20 0.81 1.48
CA LEU A 217 1.50 0.12 1.60
C LEU A 217 2.56 1.04 2.24
N SER A 218 2.55 2.34 1.93
CA SER A 218 3.49 3.32 2.51
C SER A 218 3.33 3.54 4.03
N ILE A 219 2.24 3.06 4.63
CA ILE A 219 2.08 3.02 6.10
C ILE A 219 2.70 1.76 6.67
N ILE A 220 2.45 0.62 6.03
CA ILE A 220 2.79 -0.69 6.59
C ILE A 220 4.19 -1.18 6.20
N TYR A 221 4.85 -0.49 5.26
CA TYR A 221 6.19 -0.81 4.77
C TYR A 221 7.21 0.23 5.23
N GLN A 222 8.47 -0.20 5.29
CA GLN A 222 9.58 0.66 5.68
C GLN A 222 10.16 1.43 4.47
N GLU A 223 10.30 2.75 4.60
CA GLU A 223 11.06 3.53 3.62
C GLU A 223 12.56 3.21 3.75
N VAL A 224 13.17 2.83 2.64
CA VAL A 224 14.62 2.69 2.49
C VAL A 224 15.18 4.04 2.07
N LYS A 225 16.07 4.59 2.88
CA LYS A 225 16.83 5.80 2.52
C LYS A 225 18.11 5.38 1.81
N GLN A 226 18.45 6.06 0.72
CA GLN A 226 19.76 5.89 0.11
C GLN A 226 20.80 6.55 1.03
N SER A 227 21.74 5.76 1.56
CA SER A 227 22.93 6.32 2.21
C SER A 227 23.71 7.11 1.16
N ASN A 228 23.98 8.39 1.45
CA ASN A 228 24.88 9.22 0.66
C ASN A 228 26.31 8.73 0.76
#